data_AF-A0A3B8UNX0-F1
#
_entry.id   AF-A0A3B8UNX0-F1
#
_cell.length_a   1.000
_cell.length_b   1.000
_cell.length_c   1.000
_cell.angle_alpha   90.00
_cell.angle_beta   90.00
_cell.angle_gamma   90.00
#
_symmetry.space_group_name_H-M   'P 1'
#
loop_
_entity.id
_entity.type
_entity.pdbx_description
1 polymer ?
#
loop_
_entity_poly.entity_id
_entity_poly.type
_entity_poly.pdbx_seq_one_letter_code
_entity_poly.pdbx_strand_id
1 'polypeptide(L)'
;EVGFIGTELLSFDIDDIIYYYRINELVITREEALSIYNKTYGWPYAVEIYMKNHNMSDNHIMNILDSFIYTNIWLDNTDSINEFILKMSVFNNFTLTQCSRQTMLSEKDCYNILMGTSLIMYDKDSQSYMFNPVFRHFVTDILNNKTTDVIYNITLDAANTYKASHNYYEAIALYSRIGHYQEIYDSDVSVEELYEYVIKSNKDIFLDIANHYWSVEKKGHYDMAVNISFIMFLYNEKLTAAKLISNISDDIKKDCHLSKEQVMDYNAALTYINAFLDYNDFTKMNAQFIKVADITNKPLKHIAGHFPFSFECPSVMSIYHSSPGALDYETYALEECASNYYRIT
;
A
#
# COMPACT_ATOMS: atom_id res chain seq x y z
N GLU A 1 22.63 19.12 -35.32
CA GLU A 1 22.04 18.61 -34.06
C GLU A 1 23.05 17.68 -33.43
N VAL A 2 23.48 17.94 -32.20
CA VAL A 2 24.34 17.02 -31.45
C VAL A 2 23.43 15.89 -31.01
N GLY A 3 23.66 14.67 -31.50
CA GLY A 3 22.87 13.50 -31.10
C GLY A 3 23.02 13.29 -29.60
N PHE A 4 21.93 13.47 -28.86
CA PHE A 4 21.89 13.13 -27.44
C PHE A 4 21.77 11.61 -27.35
N ILE A 5 22.87 10.94 -26.95
CA ILE A 5 22.82 9.52 -26.61
C ILE A 5 22.17 9.43 -25.24
N GLY A 6 20.91 9.00 -25.19
CA GLY A 6 20.23 8.72 -23.94
C GLY A 6 20.94 7.60 -23.17
N THR A 7 20.91 7.65 -21.85
CA THR A 7 21.42 6.57 -20.98
C THR A 7 20.77 5.22 -21.30
N GLU A 8 19.54 5.23 -21.80
CA GLU A 8 18.79 4.09 -22.30
C GLU A 8 19.48 3.36 -23.47
N LEU A 9 20.29 4.07 -24.26
CA LEU A 9 21.08 3.49 -25.36
C LEU A 9 22.41 2.89 -24.88
N LEU A 10 22.76 3.11 -23.61
CA LEU A 10 23.99 2.61 -22.97
C LEU A 10 23.70 1.54 -21.92
N SER A 11 22.42 1.31 -21.57
CA SER A 11 21.99 0.23 -20.70
C SER A 11 21.81 -1.06 -21.47
N PHE A 12 22.16 -2.19 -20.85
CA PHE A 12 21.95 -3.51 -21.44
C PHE A 12 20.49 -3.91 -21.31
N ASP A 13 19.87 -4.32 -22.40
CA ASP A 13 18.60 -5.03 -22.34
C ASP A 13 18.80 -6.51 -21.93
N ILE A 14 17.70 -7.27 -21.87
CA ILE A 14 17.74 -8.69 -21.46
C ILE A 14 18.56 -9.53 -22.44
N ASP A 15 18.44 -9.26 -23.75
CA ASP A 15 19.14 -10.03 -24.78
C ASP A 15 20.64 -9.65 -24.81
N ASP A 16 20.98 -8.38 -24.54
CA ASP A 16 22.35 -7.91 -24.31
C ASP A 16 23.00 -8.59 -23.10
N ILE A 17 22.27 -8.73 -21.98
CA ILE A 17 22.77 -9.44 -20.79
C ILE A 17 23.08 -10.90 -21.14
N ILE A 18 22.16 -11.60 -21.82
CA ILE A 18 22.37 -13.00 -22.26
C ILE A 18 23.61 -13.08 -23.17
N TYR A 19 23.73 -12.17 -24.12
CA TYR A 19 24.84 -12.14 -25.06
C TYR A 19 26.18 -11.84 -24.37
N TYR A 20 26.18 -10.90 -23.43
CA TYR A 20 27.36 -10.55 -22.64
C TYR A 20 27.86 -11.72 -21.79
N TYR A 21 26.97 -12.45 -21.11
CA TYR A 21 27.34 -13.65 -20.36
C TYR A 21 27.92 -14.72 -21.29
N ARG A 22 27.33 -14.91 -22.48
CA ARG A 22 27.82 -15.88 -23.46
C ARG A 22 29.23 -15.57 -23.96
N ILE A 23 29.56 -14.30 -24.20
CA ILE A 23 30.93 -13.88 -24.58
C ILE A 23 31.94 -14.20 -23.47
N ASN A 24 31.50 -14.18 -22.20
CA ASN A 24 32.32 -14.51 -21.04
C ASN A 24 32.21 -16.00 -20.65
N GLU A 25 31.84 -16.87 -21.60
CA GLU A 25 31.77 -18.34 -21.44
C GLU A 25 30.74 -18.83 -20.40
N LEU A 26 29.77 -17.99 -20.02
CA LEU A 26 28.68 -18.35 -19.12
C LEU A 26 27.36 -18.45 -19.89
N VAL A 27 26.56 -19.47 -19.58
CA VAL A 27 25.23 -19.65 -20.17
C VAL A 27 24.19 -19.46 -19.08
N ILE A 28 23.35 -18.45 -19.25
CA ILE A 28 22.22 -18.16 -18.37
C ILE A 28 20.91 -18.28 -19.14
N THR A 29 19.85 -18.60 -18.42
CA THR A 29 18.47 -18.60 -18.90
C THR A 29 17.93 -17.18 -19.05
N ARG A 30 16.82 -17.04 -19.79
CA ARG A 30 16.13 -15.74 -19.92
C ARG A 30 15.58 -15.25 -18.57
N GLU A 31 15.19 -16.17 -17.69
CA GLU A 31 14.72 -15.85 -16.33
C GLU A 31 15.84 -15.29 -15.45
N GLU A 32 17.03 -15.90 -15.49
CA GLU A 32 18.22 -15.39 -14.81
C GLU A 32 18.64 -14.01 -15.35
N ALA A 33 18.62 -13.84 -16.67
CA ALA A 33 18.91 -12.55 -17.30
C ALA A 33 17.89 -11.47 -16.89
N LEU A 34 16.60 -11.80 -16.83
CA LEU A 34 15.55 -10.91 -16.33
C LEU A 34 15.77 -10.55 -14.85
N SER A 35 16.17 -11.52 -14.02
CA SER A 35 16.50 -11.28 -12.62
C SER A 35 17.67 -10.29 -12.48
N ILE A 36 18.74 -10.45 -13.27
CA ILE A 36 19.88 -9.53 -13.30
C ILE A 36 19.44 -8.15 -13.80
N TYR A 37 18.63 -8.10 -14.86
CA TYR A 37 18.09 -6.84 -15.36
C TYR A 37 17.28 -6.11 -14.28
N ASN A 38 16.39 -6.79 -13.58
CA ASN A 38 15.58 -6.17 -12.52
C ASN A 38 16.43 -5.65 -11.34
N LYS A 39 17.61 -6.26 -11.09
CA LYS A 39 18.54 -5.84 -10.04
C LYS A 39 19.46 -4.69 -10.45
N THR A 40 19.77 -4.57 -11.74
CA THR A 40 20.79 -3.65 -12.25
C THR A 40 20.22 -2.53 -13.12
N TYR A 41 19.00 -2.72 -13.61
CA TYR A 41 18.35 -1.96 -14.67
C TYR A 41 19.25 -1.76 -15.91
N GLY A 42 20.02 -2.79 -16.24
CA GLY A 42 20.92 -2.78 -17.38
C GLY A 42 22.18 -1.93 -17.18
N TRP A 43 22.48 -1.43 -15.97
CA TRP A 43 23.70 -0.65 -15.75
C TRP A 43 24.96 -1.51 -16.03
N PRO A 44 25.78 -1.19 -17.06
CA PRO A 44 26.80 -2.12 -17.56
C PRO A 44 27.82 -2.56 -16.50
N TYR A 45 28.23 -1.63 -15.63
CA TYR A 45 29.15 -1.96 -14.54
C TYR A 45 28.53 -2.94 -13.54
N ALA A 46 27.26 -2.75 -13.15
CA ALA A 46 26.59 -3.69 -12.27
C ALA A 46 26.41 -5.06 -12.92
N VAL A 47 26.03 -5.11 -14.20
CA VAL A 47 25.95 -6.38 -14.96
C VAL A 47 27.30 -7.10 -15.00
N GLU A 48 28.40 -6.36 -15.21
CA GLU A 48 29.75 -6.91 -15.19
C GLU A 48 30.13 -7.49 -13.82
N ILE A 49 29.80 -6.79 -12.72
CA ILE A 49 30.08 -7.29 -11.37
C ILE A 49 29.25 -8.53 -11.07
N TYR A 50 27.97 -8.56 -11.48
CA TYR A 50 27.12 -9.76 -11.39
C TYR A 50 27.73 -10.94 -12.16
N MET A 51 28.23 -10.70 -13.37
CA MET A 51 28.84 -11.74 -14.20
C MET A 51 30.13 -12.30 -13.58
N LYS A 52 31.05 -11.42 -13.17
CA LYS A 52 32.33 -11.81 -12.56
C LYS A 52 32.15 -12.58 -11.25
N ASN A 53 31.04 -12.34 -10.54
CA ASN A 53 30.74 -12.94 -9.25
C ASN A 53 29.51 -13.87 -9.30
N HIS A 54 29.19 -14.48 -10.45
CA HIS A 54 27.97 -15.29 -10.65
C HIS A 54 27.77 -16.44 -9.64
N ASN A 55 28.84 -16.94 -9.02
CA ASN A 55 28.78 -18.00 -7.99
C ASN A 55 28.66 -17.47 -6.56
N MET A 56 28.65 -16.16 -6.37
CA MET A 56 28.56 -15.52 -5.06
C MET A 56 27.11 -15.17 -4.71
N SER A 57 26.85 -14.87 -3.44
CA SER A 57 25.53 -14.40 -3.01
C SER A 57 25.26 -12.97 -3.47
N ASP A 58 23.98 -12.64 -3.67
CA ASP A 58 23.54 -11.28 -4.01
C ASP A 58 24.07 -10.23 -3.01
N ASN A 59 24.07 -10.54 -1.71
CA ASN A 59 24.58 -9.63 -0.68
C ASN A 59 26.06 -9.33 -0.88
N HIS A 60 26.87 -10.31 -1.30
CA HIS A 60 28.29 -10.07 -1.58
C HIS A 60 28.46 -9.12 -2.77
N ILE A 61 27.68 -9.33 -3.83
CA ILE A 61 27.68 -8.51 -5.04
C ILE A 61 27.25 -7.07 -4.73
N MET A 62 26.17 -6.89 -3.95
CA MET A 62 25.69 -5.58 -3.53
C MET A 62 26.73 -4.82 -2.72
N ASN A 63 27.44 -5.46 -1.78
CA ASN A 63 28.51 -4.79 -1.02
C ASN A 63 29.63 -4.22 -1.92
N ILE A 64 29.98 -4.91 -3.02
CA ILE A 64 30.96 -4.42 -3.99
C ILE A 64 30.42 -3.18 -4.71
N LEU A 65 29.15 -3.22 -5.12
CA LEU A 65 28.49 -2.11 -5.81
C LEU A 65 28.29 -0.91 -4.88
N ASP A 66 27.89 -1.13 -3.63
CA ASP A 66 27.74 -0.11 -2.59
C ASP A 66 29.08 0.59 -2.33
N SER A 67 30.18 -0.17 -2.25
CA SER A 67 31.53 0.41 -2.09
C SER A 67 31.91 1.29 -3.28
N PHE A 68 31.58 0.85 -4.50
CA PHE A 68 31.83 1.64 -5.70
C PHE A 68 31.00 2.94 -5.70
N ILE A 69 29.71 2.86 -5.41
CA ILE A 69 28.81 4.02 -5.34
C ILE A 69 29.28 4.98 -4.25
N TYR A 70 29.67 4.46 -3.08
CA TYR A 70 30.17 5.27 -1.98
C TYR A 70 31.39 6.10 -2.41
N THR A 71 32.40 5.44 -3.00
CA THR A 71 33.66 6.10 -3.33
C THR A 71 33.56 7.06 -4.52
N ASN A 72 32.77 6.71 -5.55
CA ASN A 72 32.79 7.44 -6.83
C ASN A 72 31.56 8.33 -7.07
N ILE A 73 30.53 8.23 -6.24
CA ILE A 73 29.29 9.01 -6.38
C ILE A 73 28.99 9.74 -5.08
N TRP A 74 28.92 9.02 -3.97
CA TRP A 74 28.44 9.59 -2.70
C TRP A 74 29.40 10.61 -2.08
N LEU A 75 30.71 10.35 -2.08
CA LEU A 75 31.71 11.26 -1.51
C LEU A 75 31.94 12.52 -2.34
N ASP A 76 31.66 12.49 -3.64
CA ASP A 76 31.81 13.63 -4.54
C ASP A 76 30.61 14.61 -4.47
N ASN A 77 29.48 14.15 -3.93
CA ASN A 77 28.29 14.96 -3.70
C ASN A 77 28.46 15.92 -2.52
N THR A 78 27.81 17.08 -2.59
CA THR A 78 27.69 17.98 -1.44
C THR A 78 26.74 17.40 -0.38
N ASP A 79 26.90 17.82 0.87
CA ASP A 79 26.01 17.41 1.97
C ASP A 79 24.52 17.68 1.65
N SER A 80 24.23 18.79 0.96
CA SER A 80 22.87 19.13 0.53
C SER A 80 22.27 18.15 -0.49
N ILE A 81 23.09 17.64 -1.42
CA ILE A 81 22.65 16.65 -2.41
C ILE A 81 22.45 15.29 -1.72
N ASN A 82 23.35 14.92 -0.81
CA ASN A 82 23.22 13.69 -0.04
C ASN A 82 21.98 13.70 0.87
N GLU A 83 21.66 14.85 1.49
CA GLU A 83 20.42 15.02 2.25
C GLU A 83 19.18 14.92 1.35
N PHE A 84 19.20 15.53 0.17
CA PHE A 84 18.14 15.41 -0.83
C PHE A 84 17.89 13.95 -1.22
N ILE A 85 18.94 13.22 -1.57
CA ILE A 85 18.85 11.81 -1.98
C ILE A 85 18.28 10.94 -0.85
N LEU A 86 18.72 11.17 0.40
CA LEU A 86 18.17 10.46 1.57
C LEU A 86 16.68 10.73 1.76
N LYS A 87 16.25 12.00 1.67
CA LYS A 87 14.84 12.36 1.80
C LYS A 87 13.96 11.71 0.75
N MET A 88 14.48 11.50 -0.46
CA MET A 88 13.76 10.87 -1.56
C MET A 88 13.82 9.34 -1.54
N SER A 89 14.76 8.73 -0.81
CA SER A 89 14.98 7.27 -0.78
C SER A 89 13.80 6.44 -0.27
N VAL A 90 12.89 7.06 0.48
CA VAL A 90 11.68 6.44 1.01
C VAL A 90 10.61 6.17 -0.05
N PHE A 91 10.73 6.78 -1.24
CA PHE A 91 9.81 6.60 -2.36
C PHE A 91 10.28 5.47 -3.28
N ASN A 92 9.33 4.68 -3.80
CA ASN A 92 9.63 3.70 -4.85
C ASN A 92 9.79 4.41 -6.20
N ASN A 93 8.82 5.25 -6.52
CA ASN A 93 8.85 6.23 -7.59
C ASN A 93 8.28 7.55 -7.04
N PHE A 94 8.59 8.66 -7.69
CA PHE A 94 8.09 9.96 -7.24
C PHE A 94 7.95 10.96 -8.38
N THR A 95 6.98 11.85 -8.26
CA THR A 95 6.79 12.99 -9.17
C THR A 95 7.63 14.19 -8.75
N LEU A 96 7.79 15.16 -9.64
CA LEU A 96 8.49 16.40 -9.32
C LEU A 96 7.79 17.19 -8.19
N THR A 97 6.46 17.16 -8.16
CA THR A 97 5.66 17.79 -7.10
C THR A 97 5.84 17.11 -5.75
N GLN A 98 5.90 15.77 -5.72
CA GLN A 98 6.23 15.03 -4.49
C GLN A 98 7.65 15.36 -4.01
N CYS A 99 8.61 15.45 -4.95
CA CYS A 99 9.99 15.83 -4.64
C CYS A 99 10.09 17.23 -4.01
N SER A 100 9.40 18.22 -4.59
CA SER A 100 9.36 19.58 -4.05
C SER A 100 8.76 19.62 -2.65
N ARG A 101 7.67 18.86 -2.41
CA ARG A 101 7.01 18.80 -1.11
C ARG A 101 7.88 18.12 -0.04
N GLN A 102 8.51 17.00 -0.38
CA GLN A 102 9.37 16.23 0.53
C GLN A 102 10.61 17.02 0.94
N THR A 103 11.21 17.74 0.01
CA THR A 103 12.49 18.43 0.23
C THR A 103 12.34 19.90 0.63
N MET A 104 11.13 20.46 0.51
CA MET A 104 10.82 21.88 0.67
C MET A 104 11.59 22.79 -0.31
N LEU A 105 12.08 22.23 -1.42
CA LEU A 105 12.75 22.96 -2.50
C LEU A 105 11.76 23.32 -3.60
N SER A 106 12.11 24.28 -4.46
CA SER A 106 11.31 24.55 -5.65
C SER A 106 11.37 23.36 -6.63
N GLU A 107 10.32 23.15 -7.42
CA GLU A 107 10.32 22.11 -8.46
C GLU A 107 11.48 22.29 -9.45
N LYS A 108 11.88 23.54 -9.74
CA LYS A 108 13.03 23.84 -10.58
C LYS A 108 14.35 23.35 -9.98
N ASP A 109 14.54 23.56 -8.68
CA ASP A 109 15.76 23.12 -7.98
C ASP A 109 15.78 21.59 -7.86
N CYS A 110 14.63 20.97 -7.55
CA CYS A 110 14.48 19.52 -7.57
C CYS A 110 14.86 18.95 -8.93
N TYR A 111 14.33 19.51 -10.02
CA TYR A 111 14.63 19.09 -11.38
C TYR A 111 16.13 19.19 -11.69
N ASN A 112 16.78 20.29 -11.30
CA ASN A 112 18.22 20.47 -11.52
C ASN A 112 19.05 19.41 -10.77
N ILE A 113 18.68 19.09 -9.53
CA ILE A 113 19.36 18.04 -8.75
C ILE A 113 19.12 16.67 -9.40
N LEU A 114 17.89 16.35 -9.78
CA LEU A 114 17.55 15.07 -10.41
C LEU A 114 18.29 14.87 -11.74
N MET A 115 18.35 15.91 -12.58
CA MET A 115 19.11 15.88 -13.84
C MET A 115 20.62 15.81 -13.64
N GLY A 116 21.13 16.35 -12.54
CA GLY A 116 22.55 16.31 -12.18
C GLY A 116 22.99 15.03 -11.47
N THR A 117 22.05 14.22 -10.97
CA THR A 117 22.35 13.02 -10.20
C THR A 117 22.34 11.78 -11.09
N SER A 118 23.48 11.10 -11.17
CA SER A 118 23.57 9.82 -11.88
C SER A 118 22.72 8.74 -11.20
N LEU A 119 22.25 7.74 -11.96
CA LEU A 119 21.48 6.59 -11.46
C LEU A 119 20.06 6.93 -10.95
N ILE A 120 19.54 8.10 -11.31
CA ILE A 120 18.11 8.41 -11.27
C ILE A 120 17.55 8.28 -12.68
N MET A 121 16.45 7.54 -12.81
CA MET A 121 15.81 7.24 -14.08
C MET A 121 14.49 7.98 -14.14
N TYR A 122 14.12 8.45 -15.33
CA TYR A 122 12.83 9.08 -15.58
C TYR A 122 12.01 8.15 -16.47
N ASP A 123 10.87 7.71 -15.95
CA ASP A 123 9.88 6.97 -16.71
C ASP A 123 8.89 7.95 -17.35
N LYS A 124 8.86 7.96 -18.69
CA LYS A 124 8.00 8.85 -19.48
C LYS A 124 6.53 8.44 -19.40
N ASP A 125 6.26 7.16 -19.22
CA ASP A 125 4.89 6.64 -19.23
C ASP A 125 4.17 7.02 -17.93
N SER A 126 4.83 6.82 -16.79
CA SER A 126 4.31 7.23 -15.48
C SER A 126 4.63 8.68 -15.10
N GLN A 127 5.42 9.39 -15.92
CA GLN A 127 5.94 10.73 -15.63
C GLN A 127 6.60 10.84 -14.25
N SER A 128 7.31 9.79 -13.85
CA SER A 128 7.88 9.66 -12.52
C SER A 128 9.39 9.38 -12.56
N TYR A 129 10.06 9.71 -11.46
CA TYR A 129 11.46 9.42 -11.23
C TYR A 129 11.61 8.21 -10.32
N MET A 130 12.63 7.41 -10.57
CA MET A 130 12.97 6.23 -9.77
C MET A 130 14.48 6.08 -9.64
N PHE A 131 14.95 5.69 -8.45
CA PHE A 131 16.35 5.31 -8.28
C PHE A 131 16.63 3.99 -8.99
N ASN A 132 17.78 3.88 -9.65
CA ASN A 132 18.30 2.60 -10.08
C ASN A 132 18.30 1.62 -8.88
N PRO A 133 17.88 0.35 -9.04
CA PRO A 133 17.74 -0.57 -7.91
C PRO A 133 19.02 -0.75 -7.07
N VAL A 134 20.20 -0.72 -7.69
CA VAL A 134 21.48 -0.76 -6.98
C VAL A 134 21.69 0.51 -6.16
N PHE A 135 21.39 1.68 -6.72
CA PHE A 135 21.49 2.94 -6.00
C PHE A 135 20.45 3.04 -4.87
N ARG A 136 19.24 2.53 -5.10
CA ARG A 136 18.19 2.44 -4.07
C ARG A 136 18.64 1.57 -2.89
N HIS A 137 19.26 0.43 -3.15
CA HIS A 137 19.84 -0.44 -2.10
C HIS A 137 20.82 0.35 -1.24
N PHE A 138 21.84 0.93 -1.87
CA PHE A 138 22.86 1.73 -1.22
C PHE A 138 22.28 2.86 -0.33
N VAL A 139 21.37 3.68 -0.88
CA VAL A 139 20.81 4.82 -0.14
C VAL A 139 19.90 4.35 1.00
N THR A 140 19.16 3.25 0.81
CA THR A 140 18.33 2.64 1.86
C THR A 140 19.21 2.17 3.03
N ASP A 141 20.36 1.56 2.75
CA ASP A 141 21.32 1.16 3.78
C ASP A 141 21.91 2.35 4.54
N ILE A 142 22.17 3.47 3.86
CA ILE A 142 22.59 4.70 4.53
C ILE A 142 21.46 5.22 5.44
N LEU A 143 20.22 5.24 4.96
CA LEU A 143 19.07 5.70 5.74
C LEU A 143 18.87 4.83 6.99
N ASN A 144 18.93 3.50 6.84
CA ASN A 144 18.78 2.54 7.94
C ASN A 144 19.86 2.67 9.03
N ASN A 145 21.03 3.22 8.67
CA ASN A 145 22.11 3.50 9.62
C ASN A 145 22.01 4.90 10.29
N LYS A 146 20.97 5.69 9.97
CA LYS A 146 20.69 6.96 10.68
C LYS A 146 20.04 6.71 12.04
N THR A 147 19.95 7.78 12.84
CA THR A 147 19.22 7.73 14.11
C THR A 147 17.73 7.51 13.87
N THR A 148 17.06 6.89 14.84
CA THR A 148 15.61 6.64 14.79
C THR A 148 14.82 7.93 14.53
N ASP A 149 15.23 9.06 15.11
CA ASP A 149 14.57 10.36 14.91
C ASP A 149 14.65 10.84 13.46
N VAL A 150 15.77 10.61 12.78
CA VAL A 150 15.95 11.00 11.37
C VAL A 150 15.10 10.12 10.47
N ILE A 151 15.11 8.81 10.70
CA ILE A 151 14.29 7.84 9.94
C ILE A 151 12.80 8.16 10.11
N TYR A 152 12.40 8.46 11.36
CA TYR A 152 11.03 8.83 11.70
C TYR A 152 10.59 10.10 10.96
N ASN A 153 11.35 11.20 11.06
CA ASN A 153 10.96 12.47 10.45
C ASN A 153 10.89 12.37 8.92
N ILE A 154 11.89 11.76 8.27
CA ILE A 154 11.90 11.58 6.81
C ILE A 154 10.71 10.73 6.35
N THR A 155 10.39 9.66 7.09
CA THR A 155 9.25 8.79 6.76
C THR A 155 7.91 9.50 7.00
N LEU A 156 7.81 10.30 8.05
CA LEU A 156 6.61 11.08 8.35
C LEU A 156 6.32 12.11 7.25
N ASP A 157 7.35 12.85 6.83
CA ASP A 157 7.24 13.81 5.72
C ASP A 157 6.81 13.12 4.41
N ALA A 158 7.33 11.90 4.17
CA ALA A 158 6.96 11.13 3.00
C ALA A 158 5.52 10.62 3.04
N ALA A 159 5.05 10.17 4.21
CA ALA A 159 3.65 9.78 4.41
C ALA A 159 2.71 10.97 4.15
N ASN A 160 3.06 12.16 4.67
CA ASN A 160 2.33 13.40 4.42
C ASN A 160 2.35 13.81 2.94
N THR A 161 3.44 13.52 2.23
CA THR A 161 3.58 13.77 0.79
C THR A 161 2.70 12.84 -0.04
N TYR A 162 2.64 11.55 0.30
CA TYR A 162 1.71 10.60 -0.33
C TYR A 162 0.25 10.96 -0.06
N LYS A 163 -0.09 11.29 1.20
CA LYS A 163 -1.45 11.74 1.56
C LYS A 163 -1.89 12.96 0.73
N ALA A 164 -0.99 13.92 0.53
CA ALA A 164 -1.29 15.11 -0.27
C ALA A 164 -1.43 14.83 -1.78
N SER A 165 -0.85 13.74 -2.28
CA SER A 165 -0.96 13.30 -3.67
C SER A 165 -2.10 12.29 -3.90
N HIS A 166 -2.94 12.03 -2.88
CA HIS A 166 -4.05 11.07 -2.91
C HIS A 166 -3.61 9.61 -3.08
N ASN A 167 -2.33 9.31 -2.81
CA ASN A 167 -1.80 7.95 -2.73
C ASN A 167 -1.95 7.44 -1.30
N TYR A 168 -3.20 7.13 -0.93
CA TYR A 168 -3.58 6.90 0.47
C TYR A 168 -2.99 5.62 1.06
N TYR A 169 -2.93 4.54 0.29
CA TYR A 169 -2.37 3.28 0.77
C TYR A 169 -0.89 3.43 1.13
N GLU A 170 -0.08 4.07 0.28
CA GLU A 170 1.34 4.31 0.53
C GLU A 170 1.52 5.19 1.78
N ALA A 171 0.69 6.21 1.95
CA ALA A 171 0.70 7.04 3.16
C ALA A 171 0.44 6.20 4.42
N ILE A 172 -0.62 5.38 4.40
CA ILE A 172 -1.01 4.49 5.51
C ILE A 172 0.10 3.50 5.83
N ALA A 173 0.70 2.88 4.82
CA ALA A 173 1.81 1.94 4.98
C ALA A 173 3.02 2.60 5.65
N LEU A 174 3.35 3.84 5.26
CA LEU A 174 4.43 4.60 5.89
C LEU A 174 4.09 5.00 7.33
N TYR A 175 2.88 5.48 7.61
CA TYR A 175 2.45 5.83 8.96
C TYR A 175 2.49 4.61 9.90
N SER A 176 2.00 3.45 9.47
CA SER A 176 2.07 2.20 10.25
C SER A 176 3.51 1.79 10.53
N ARG A 177 4.42 1.91 9.55
CA ARG A 177 5.85 1.59 9.72
C ARG A 177 6.53 2.38 10.83
N ILE A 178 6.12 3.62 11.08
CA ILE A 178 6.66 4.47 12.15
C ILE A 178 5.77 4.54 13.39
N GLY A 179 4.70 3.75 13.44
CA GLY A 179 3.75 3.73 14.57
C GLY A 179 2.91 5.00 14.71
N HIS A 180 2.77 5.78 13.64
CA HIS A 180 2.05 7.06 13.64
C HIS A 180 0.57 6.88 13.29
N TYR A 181 -0.13 6.11 14.13
CA TYR A 181 -1.49 5.65 13.82
C TYR A 181 -2.56 6.74 13.85
N GLN A 182 -2.32 7.86 14.55
CA GLN A 182 -3.32 8.93 14.68
C GLN A 182 -3.76 9.46 13.31
N GLU A 183 -2.82 9.71 12.40
CA GLU A 183 -3.04 10.21 11.05
C GLU A 183 -3.77 9.22 10.15
N ILE A 184 -3.64 7.92 10.43
CA ILE A 184 -4.38 6.87 9.74
C ILE A 184 -5.84 6.96 10.15
N TYR A 185 -6.13 7.03 11.46
CA TYR A 185 -7.50 7.06 11.96
C TYR A 185 -8.22 8.39 11.76
N ASP A 186 -7.48 9.49 11.68
CA ASP A 186 -7.98 10.83 11.30
C ASP A 186 -8.13 11.00 9.78
N SER A 187 -7.90 9.95 8.99
CA SER A 187 -7.97 10.01 7.53
C SER A 187 -9.41 9.80 7.04
N ASP A 188 -9.89 10.71 6.21
CA ASP A 188 -11.22 10.63 5.56
C ASP A 188 -11.20 9.73 4.30
N VAL A 189 -10.46 8.62 4.35
CA VAL A 189 -10.28 7.72 3.20
C VAL A 189 -11.38 6.69 3.17
N SER A 190 -12.02 6.54 2.02
CA SER A 190 -13.07 5.55 1.81
C SER A 190 -12.48 4.14 1.69
N VAL A 191 -13.29 3.13 1.96
CA VAL A 191 -12.89 1.74 1.75
C VAL A 191 -12.74 1.39 0.26
N GLU A 192 -13.39 2.13 -0.64
CA GLU A 192 -13.26 1.96 -2.10
C GLU A 192 -11.83 2.24 -2.56
N GLU A 193 -11.24 3.33 -2.07
CA GLU A 193 -9.86 3.73 -2.36
C GLU A 193 -8.84 2.73 -1.81
N LEU A 194 -9.21 1.95 -0.79
CA LEU A 194 -8.35 0.93 -0.20
C LEU A 194 -8.57 -0.47 -0.80
N TYR A 195 -9.69 -0.70 -1.50
CA TYR A 195 -10.12 -2.04 -1.88
C TYR A 195 -9.10 -2.79 -2.74
N GLU A 196 -8.48 -2.11 -3.71
CA GLU A 196 -7.44 -2.70 -4.58
C GLU A 196 -6.19 -3.16 -3.80
N TYR A 197 -5.95 -2.57 -2.63
CA TYR A 197 -4.84 -2.92 -1.75
C TYR A 197 -5.21 -3.98 -0.71
N VAL A 198 -6.48 -4.43 -0.65
CA VAL A 198 -6.92 -5.53 0.23
C VAL A 198 -6.54 -6.87 -0.40
N ILE A 199 -5.23 -7.10 -0.51
CA ILE A 199 -4.63 -8.31 -1.07
C ILE A 199 -3.78 -9.03 -0.03
N LYS A 200 -3.56 -10.33 -0.23
CA LYS A 200 -2.86 -11.19 0.74
C LYS A 200 -1.52 -10.64 1.22
N SER A 201 -0.74 -9.99 0.34
CA SER A 201 0.57 -9.42 0.69
C SER A 201 0.49 -8.25 1.66
N ASN A 202 -0.64 -7.54 1.71
CA ASN A 202 -0.81 -6.32 2.49
C ASN A 202 -1.52 -6.57 3.82
N LYS A 203 -1.94 -7.82 4.08
CA LYS A 203 -2.71 -8.22 5.25
C LYS A 203 -2.06 -7.81 6.58
N ASP A 204 -0.75 -7.97 6.71
CA ASP A 204 -0.03 -7.69 7.95
C ASP A 204 -0.12 -6.20 8.33
N ILE A 205 -0.10 -5.29 7.36
CA ILE A 205 -0.24 -3.85 7.59
C ILE A 205 -1.63 -3.52 8.14
N PHE A 206 -2.69 -4.06 7.53
CA PHE A 206 -4.05 -3.82 8.01
C PHE A 206 -4.31 -4.46 9.37
N LEU A 207 -3.74 -5.63 9.65
CA LEU A 207 -3.79 -6.27 10.97
C LEU A 207 -3.06 -5.43 12.02
N ASP A 208 -1.90 -4.87 11.68
CA ASP A 208 -1.15 -3.99 12.57
C ASP A 208 -1.98 -2.74 12.93
N ILE A 209 -2.59 -2.08 11.94
CA ILE A 209 -3.48 -0.93 12.16
C ILE A 209 -4.68 -1.30 13.04
N ALA A 210 -5.31 -2.45 12.78
CA ALA A 210 -6.41 -2.97 13.59
C ALA A 210 -6.01 -3.18 15.06
N ASN A 211 -4.83 -3.74 15.31
CA ASN A 211 -4.33 -3.98 16.66
C ASN A 211 -3.98 -2.69 17.42
N HIS A 212 -3.68 -1.62 16.69
CA HIS A 212 -3.39 -0.29 17.23
C HIS A 212 -4.60 0.64 17.31
N TYR A 213 -5.83 0.11 17.14
CA TYR A 213 -7.05 0.88 17.37
C TYR A 213 -7.04 1.61 18.73
N TRP A 214 -6.49 1.02 19.78
CA TRP A 214 -6.53 1.59 21.14
C TRP A 214 -5.50 2.70 21.39
N SER A 215 -4.48 2.85 20.55
CA SER A 215 -3.40 3.82 20.76
C SER A 215 -3.73 5.22 20.24
N VAL A 216 -4.92 5.43 19.67
CA VAL A 216 -5.34 6.69 19.06
C VAL A 216 -6.55 7.30 19.74
N GLU A 217 -6.64 8.63 19.69
CA GLU A 217 -7.80 9.40 20.13
C GLU A 217 -8.74 9.65 18.94
N LYS A 218 -10.03 9.31 19.05
CA LYS A 218 -10.97 9.35 17.89
C LYS A 218 -11.64 10.70 17.76
N LYS A 219 -12.09 11.28 18.89
CA LYS A 219 -12.74 12.62 18.96
C LYS A 219 -13.83 12.80 17.89
N GLY A 220 -14.69 11.80 17.72
CA GLY A 220 -15.75 11.80 16.71
C GLY A 220 -15.40 11.22 15.33
N HIS A 221 -14.13 10.90 15.05
CA HIS A 221 -13.70 10.27 13.80
C HIS A 221 -13.62 8.75 13.95
N TYR A 222 -14.58 8.04 13.35
CA TYR A 222 -14.66 6.58 13.41
C TYR A 222 -14.71 5.92 12.02
N ASP A 223 -14.74 6.71 10.93
CA ASP A 223 -14.82 6.22 9.55
C ASP A 223 -13.74 5.19 9.24
N MET A 224 -12.47 5.52 9.51
CA MET A 224 -11.36 4.60 9.27
C MET A 224 -11.46 3.34 10.13
N ALA A 225 -11.92 3.44 11.38
CA ALA A 225 -12.10 2.26 12.24
C ALA A 225 -13.19 1.31 11.71
N VAL A 226 -14.26 1.88 11.17
CA VAL A 226 -15.33 1.14 10.48
C VAL A 226 -14.80 0.47 9.22
N ASN A 227 -14.01 1.18 8.41
CA ASN A 227 -13.37 0.65 7.20
C ASN A 227 -12.42 -0.51 7.54
N ILE A 228 -11.54 -0.34 8.53
CA ILE A 228 -10.62 -1.40 8.98
C ILE A 228 -11.40 -2.63 9.49
N SER A 229 -12.53 -2.45 10.18
CA SER A 229 -13.37 -3.57 10.62
C SER A 229 -13.92 -4.38 9.45
N PHE A 230 -14.33 -3.71 8.36
CA PHE A 230 -14.77 -4.37 7.14
C PHE A 230 -13.61 -5.05 6.40
N ILE A 231 -12.44 -4.42 6.33
CA ILE A 231 -11.22 -5.02 5.76
C ILE A 231 -10.81 -6.27 6.53
N MET A 232 -10.95 -6.30 7.86
CA MET A 232 -10.71 -7.51 8.65
C MET A 232 -11.67 -8.65 8.26
N PHE A 233 -12.94 -8.35 7.97
CA PHE A 233 -13.86 -9.34 7.40
C PHE A 233 -13.37 -9.85 6.04
N LEU A 234 -12.94 -8.97 5.13
CA LEU A 234 -12.43 -9.37 3.81
C LEU A 234 -11.20 -10.30 3.90
N TYR A 235 -10.34 -10.11 4.91
CA TYR A 235 -9.21 -11.02 5.19
C TYR A 235 -9.60 -12.31 5.94
N ASN A 236 -10.89 -12.54 6.19
CA ASN A 236 -11.45 -13.62 6.99
C ASN A 236 -10.96 -13.63 8.45
N GLU A 237 -10.62 -12.44 9.00
CA GLU A 237 -10.19 -12.24 10.39
C GLU A 237 -11.40 -11.97 11.30
N LYS A 238 -12.35 -12.92 11.33
CA LYS A 238 -13.67 -12.75 11.97
C LYS A 238 -13.58 -12.35 13.45
N LEU A 239 -12.64 -12.94 14.20
CA LEU A 239 -12.45 -12.63 15.63
C LEU A 239 -11.96 -11.19 15.84
N THR A 240 -11.02 -10.74 15.01
CA THR A 240 -10.48 -9.38 15.04
C THR A 240 -11.55 -8.37 14.64
N ALA A 241 -12.31 -8.66 13.57
CA ALA A 241 -13.44 -7.84 13.13
C ALA A 241 -14.51 -7.72 14.23
N ALA A 242 -14.95 -8.83 14.83
CA ALA A 242 -15.94 -8.82 15.91
C ALA A 242 -15.46 -8.02 17.13
N LYS A 243 -14.18 -8.17 17.49
CA LYS A 243 -13.57 -7.42 18.58
C LYS A 243 -13.57 -5.92 18.27
N LEU A 244 -13.11 -5.51 17.10
CA LEU A 244 -13.12 -4.11 16.66
C LEU A 244 -14.54 -3.53 16.68
N ILE A 245 -15.51 -4.22 16.09
CA ILE A 245 -16.92 -3.78 16.07
C ILE A 245 -17.43 -3.52 17.48
N SER A 246 -17.16 -4.43 18.43
CA SER A 246 -17.56 -4.25 19.83
C SER A 246 -16.89 -3.03 20.46
N ASN A 247 -15.58 -2.86 20.26
CA ASN A 247 -14.82 -1.76 20.84
C ASN A 247 -15.28 -0.40 20.29
N ILE A 248 -15.43 -0.30 18.97
CA ILE A 248 -15.89 0.91 18.29
C ILE A 248 -17.29 1.27 18.79
N SER A 249 -18.19 0.30 18.88
CA SER A 249 -19.55 0.51 19.39
C SER A 249 -19.56 1.06 20.82
N ASP A 250 -18.66 0.58 21.68
CA ASP A 250 -18.56 1.04 23.08
C ASP A 250 -17.91 2.41 23.22
N ASP A 251 -16.98 2.76 22.34
CA ASP A 251 -16.37 4.09 22.29
C ASP A 251 -17.37 5.14 21.77
N ILE A 252 -18.10 4.83 20.69
CA ILE A 252 -19.15 5.69 20.13
C ILE A 252 -20.21 6.06 21.18
N LYS A 253 -20.62 5.11 22.03
CA LYS A 253 -21.61 5.37 23.10
C LYS A 253 -21.10 6.38 24.15
N LYS A 254 -19.79 6.46 24.34
CA LYS A 254 -19.15 7.32 25.35
C LYS A 254 -18.65 8.64 24.77
N ASP A 255 -18.52 8.74 23.45
CA ASP A 255 -17.98 9.93 22.80
C ASP A 255 -19.02 11.07 22.77
N CYS A 256 -18.66 12.19 23.40
CA CYS A 256 -19.49 13.39 23.44
C CYS A 256 -19.37 14.30 22.21
N HIS A 257 -18.45 14.00 21.28
CA HIS A 257 -18.21 14.79 20.07
C HIS A 257 -19.16 14.42 18.93
N LEU A 258 -19.80 13.25 19.03
CA LEU A 258 -20.70 12.75 18.00
C LEU A 258 -22.10 13.33 18.11
N SER A 259 -22.65 13.72 16.96
CA SER A 259 -24.08 14.00 16.84
C SER A 259 -24.91 12.72 16.90
N LYS A 260 -26.21 12.85 17.23
CA LYS A 260 -27.14 11.70 17.22
C LYS A 260 -27.20 11.01 15.86
N GLU A 261 -27.13 11.79 14.76
CA GLU A 261 -27.15 11.23 13.40
C GLU A 261 -25.87 10.43 13.13
N GLN A 262 -24.69 10.93 13.50
CA GLN A 262 -23.43 10.17 13.35
C GLN A 262 -23.42 8.89 14.18
N VAL A 263 -23.91 8.93 15.43
CA VAL A 263 -24.05 7.73 16.26
C VAL A 263 -24.94 6.69 15.57
N MET A 264 -26.05 7.11 14.96
CA MET A 264 -26.94 6.21 14.22
C MET A 264 -26.23 5.65 12.97
N ASP A 265 -25.59 6.50 12.17
CA ASP A 265 -24.91 6.12 10.93
C ASP A 265 -23.80 5.09 11.21
N TYR A 266 -22.93 5.32 12.20
CA TYR A 266 -21.88 4.36 12.56
C TYR A 266 -22.43 3.05 13.11
N ASN A 267 -23.42 3.09 14.01
CA ASN A 267 -24.00 1.85 14.54
C ASN A 267 -24.69 1.03 13.44
N ALA A 268 -25.34 1.70 12.48
CA ALA A 268 -25.93 1.03 11.32
C ALA A 268 -24.84 0.37 10.45
N ALA A 269 -23.72 1.06 10.20
CA ALA A 269 -22.59 0.51 9.45
C ALA A 269 -21.93 -0.68 10.18
N LEU A 270 -21.68 -0.58 11.49
CA LEU A 270 -21.13 -1.68 12.30
C LEU A 270 -22.06 -2.89 12.34
N THR A 271 -23.37 -2.67 12.44
CA THR A 271 -24.38 -3.75 12.40
C THR A 271 -24.41 -4.43 11.03
N TYR A 272 -24.26 -3.65 9.96
CA TYR A 272 -24.12 -4.18 8.60
C TYR A 272 -22.86 -5.04 8.44
N ILE A 273 -21.69 -4.59 8.89
CA ILE A 273 -20.46 -5.40 8.86
C ILE A 273 -20.65 -6.68 9.69
N ASN A 274 -21.28 -6.57 10.86
CA ASN A 274 -21.55 -7.72 11.72
C ASN A 274 -22.44 -8.77 11.05
N ALA A 275 -23.35 -8.37 10.15
CA ALA A 275 -24.13 -9.31 9.33
C ALA A 275 -23.22 -10.24 8.52
N PHE A 276 -22.15 -9.71 7.92
CA PHE A 276 -21.21 -10.53 7.14
C PHE A 276 -20.35 -11.45 7.99
N LEU A 277 -20.25 -11.25 9.30
CA LEU A 277 -19.58 -12.21 10.19
C LEU A 277 -20.38 -13.52 10.34
N ASP A 278 -21.71 -13.42 10.24
CA ASP A 278 -22.65 -14.55 10.21
C ASP A 278 -22.67 -15.28 8.84
N TYR A 279 -21.82 -14.88 7.90
CA TYR A 279 -21.58 -15.61 6.65
C TYR A 279 -21.31 -17.10 6.91
N ASN A 280 -21.95 -18.04 6.20
CA ASN A 280 -22.82 -17.92 5.02
C ASN A 280 -24.31 -18.20 5.29
N ASP A 281 -24.82 -17.87 6.49
CA ASP A 281 -26.19 -18.16 6.92
C ASP A 281 -27.13 -16.97 6.61
N PHE A 282 -27.90 -17.05 5.51
CA PHE A 282 -28.83 -16.00 5.11
C PHE A 282 -29.84 -15.62 6.19
N THR A 283 -30.32 -16.58 6.98
CA THR A 283 -31.29 -16.29 8.05
C THR A 283 -30.66 -15.43 9.14
N LYS A 284 -29.43 -15.73 9.55
CA LYS A 284 -28.69 -14.93 10.54
C LYS A 284 -28.31 -13.55 9.97
N MET A 285 -27.82 -13.49 8.74
CA MET A 285 -27.50 -12.23 8.05
C MET A 285 -28.74 -11.33 7.96
N ASN A 286 -29.88 -11.88 7.53
CA ASN A 286 -31.14 -11.15 7.41
C ASN A 286 -31.60 -10.57 8.75
N ALA A 287 -31.44 -11.32 9.85
CA ALA A 287 -31.77 -10.82 11.19
C ALA A 287 -30.95 -9.58 11.57
N GLN A 288 -29.72 -9.43 11.08
CA GLN A 288 -28.93 -8.21 11.26
C GLN A 288 -29.36 -7.10 10.31
N PHE A 289 -29.68 -7.41 9.04
CA PHE A 289 -30.19 -6.41 8.09
C PHE A 289 -31.50 -5.78 8.53
N ILE A 290 -32.40 -6.54 9.16
CA ILE A 290 -33.61 -6.01 9.79
C ILE A 290 -33.25 -4.98 10.87
N LYS A 291 -32.26 -5.28 11.74
CA LYS A 291 -31.81 -4.32 12.76
C LYS A 291 -31.22 -3.07 12.14
N VAL A 292 -30.48 -3.18 11.03
CA VAL A 292 -29.99 -1.99 10.30
C VAL A 292 -31.17 -1.13 9.85
N ALA A 293 -32.20 -1.74 9.28
CA ALA A 293 -33.41 -1.04 8.82
C ALA A 293 -34.23 -0.42 9.96
N ASP A 294 -34.09 -0.92 11.19
CA ASP A 294 -34.68 -0.33 12.40
C ASP A 294 -33.85 0.86 12.93
N ILE A 295 -32.53 0.87 12.68
CA ILE A 295 -31.63 1.97 13.06
C ILE A 295 -31.78 3.15 12.10
N THR A 296 -31.84 2.90 10.79
CA THR A 296 -31.88 3.95 9.78
C THR A 296 -32.90 3.69 8.68
N ASN A 297 -33.53 4.77 8.22
CA ASN A 297 -34.46 4.77 7.08
C ASN A 297 -33.79 5.23 5.77
N LYS A 298 -32.48 5.42 5.76
CA LYS A 298 -31.69 5.83 4.61
C LYS A 298 -30.70 4.71 4.26
N PRO A 299 -30.32 4.55 2.98
CA PRO A 299 -29.18 3.70 2.61
C PRO A 299 -27.92 4.08 3.39
N LEU A 300 -27.12 3.07 3.71
CA LEU A 300 -25.86 3.26 4.43
C LEU A 300 -24.85 4.00 3.56
N LYS A 301 -24.14 4.97 4.15
CA LYS A 301 -23.18 5.81 3.39
C LYS A 301 -21.77 5.21 3.28
N HIS A 302 -21.31 4.50 4.31
CA HIS A 302 -19.87 4.21 4.47
C HIS A 302 -19.38 3.00 3.66
N ILE A 303 -20.21 1.98 3.48
CA ILE A 303 -19.78 0.68 2.90
C ILE A 303 -20.85 0.12 1.97
N ALA A 304 -22.11 0.15 2.39
CA ALA A 304 -23.18 -0.46 1.61
C ALA A 304 -23.45 0.35 0.33
N GLY A 305 -23.73 -0.36 -0.77
CA GLY A 305 -23.86 0.23 -2.11
C GLY A 305 -22.56 0.26 -2.92
N HIS A 306 -21.39 0.20 -2.25
CA HIS A 306 -20.08 0.25 -2.90
C HIS A 306 -19.56 -1.13 -3.32
N PHE A 307 -20.00 -2.17 -2.63
CA PHE A 307 -19.64 -3.56 -2.94
C PHE A 307 -20.85 -4.40 -3.31
N PRO A 308 -20.78 -5.22 -4.38
CA PRO A 308 -21.83 -6.16 -4.69
C PRO A 308 -21.94 -7.20 -3.57
N PHE A 309 -23.17 -7.61 -3.25
CA PHE A 309 -23.44 -8.66 -2.25
C PHE A 309 -22.64 -9.95 -2.49
N SER A 310 -22.34 -10.28 -3.75
CA SER A 310 -21.56 -11.44 -4.14
C SER A 310 -20.05 -11.21 -4.27
N PHE A 311 -19.53 -10.01 -3.95
CA PHE A 311 -18.09 -9.70 -4.05
C PHE A 311 -17.50 -10.12 -5.42
N GLU A 312 -18.16 -9.71 -6.50
CA GLU A 312 -17.79 -9.99 -7.90
C GLU A 312 -17.87 -11.46 -8.33
N CYS A 313 -18.26 -12.37 -7.44
CA CYS A 313 -18.51 -13.75 -7.81
C CYS A 313 -19.80 -13.86 -8.65
N PRO A 314 -19.78 -14.60 -9.76
CA PRO A 314 -20.88 -14.65 -10.72
C PRO A 314 -22.10 -15.45 -10.21
N SER A 315 -21.95 -16.24 -9.15
CA SER A 315 -23.03 -17.04 -8.57
C SER A 315 -23.09 -16.86 -7.06
N VAL A 316 -24.17 -16.25 -6.56
CA VAL A 316 -24.44 -16.16 -5.12
C VAL A 316 -24.43 -17.56 -4.48
N MET A 317 -25.02 -18.56 -5.14
CA MET A 317 -25.04 -19.92 -4.60
C MET A 317 -23.68 -20.60 -4.58
N SER A 318 -22.74 -20.24 -5.44
CA SER A 318 -21.37 -20.75 -5.35
C SER A 318 -20.63 -20.32 -4.08
N ILE A 319 -21.08 -19.21 -3.48
CA ILE A 319 -20.50 -18.63 -2.29
C ILE A 319 -21.25 -19.14 -1.05
N TYR A 320 -22.57 -19.03 -1.06
CA TYR A 320 -23.37 -19.20 0.15
C TYR A 320 -23.91 -20.61 0.39
N HIS A 321 -23.97 -21.47 -0.65
CA HIS A 321 -24.41 -22.84 -0.48
C HIS A 321 -23.44 -23.62 0.42
N SER A 322 -23.95 -24.17 1.51
CA SER A 322 -23.09 -24.80 2.54
C SER A 322 -23.28 -26.31 2.66
N SER A 323 -24.47 -26.82 2.33
CA SER A 323 -24.91 -28.16 2.73
C SER A 323 -25.73 -28.86 1.63
N PRO A 324 -25.38 -30.09 1.22
CA PRO A 324 -26.16 -30.85 0.25
C PRO A 324 -27.64 -30.98 0.66
N GLY A 325 -28.56 -30.68 -0.26
CA GLY A 325 -30.01 -30.73 -0.02
C GLY A 325 -30.62 -29.50 0.64
N ALA A 326 -29.82 -28.49 1.01
CA ALA A 326 -30.31 -27.24 1.60
C ALA A 326 -30.68 -26.17 0.57
N LEU A 327 -30.45 -26.41 -0.73
CA LEU A 327 -30.54 -25.38 -1.78
C LEU A 327 -31.91 -24.69 -1.84
N ASP A 328 -33.01 -25.43 -1.76
CA ASP A 328 -34.36 -24.85 -1.79
C ASP A 328 -34.60 -23.91 -0.60
N TYR A 329 -34.13 -24.31 0.58
CA TYR A 329 -34.21 -23.50 1.80
C TYR A 329 -33.32 -22.26 1.72
N GLU A 330 -32.08 -22.40 1.28
CA GLU A 330 -31.12 -21.30 1.14
C GLU A 330 -31.59 -20.29 0.07
N THR A 331 -32.24 -20.76 -1.01
CA THR A 331 -32.83 -19.89 -2.04
C THR A 331 -34.01 -19.10 -1.47
N TYR A 332 -34.92 -19.75 -0.74
CA TYR A 332 -36.01 -19.07 -0.06
C TYR A 332 -35.50 -18.03 0.96
N ALA A 333 -34.51 -18.39 1.76
CA ALA A 333 -33.89 -17.49 2.73
C ALA A 333 -33.18 -16.30 2.06
N LEU A 334 -32.56 -16.51 0.89
CA LEU A 334 -31.96 -15.44 0.10
C LEU A 334 -33.01 -14.45 -0.40
N GLU A 335 -34.17 -14.92 -0.89
CA GLU A 335 -35.25 -14.03 -1.35
C GLU A 335 -35.75 -13.11 -0.23
N GLU A 336 -35.95 -13.65 0.98
CA GLU A 336 -36.31 -12.84 2.15
C GLU A 336 -35.19 -11.87 2.55
N CYS A 337 -33.94 -12.34 2.53
CA CYS A 337 -32.77 -11.53 2.85
C CYS A 337 -32.57 -10.37 1.87
N ALA A 338 -32.77 -10.61 0.58
CA ALA A 338 -32.54 -9.65 -0.49
C ALA A 338 -33.41 -8.40 -0.32
N SER A 339 -34.69 -8.55 0.04
CA SER A 339 -35.59 -7.41 0.24
C SER A 339 -35.10 -6.45 1.33
N ASN A 340 -34.54 -6.99 2.43
CA ASN A 340 -34.02 -6.15 3.51
C ASN A 340 -32.65 -5.56 3.16
N TYR A 341 -31.80 -6.34 2.48
CA TYR A 341 -30.51 -5.88 1.99
C TYR A 341 -30.65 -4.69 1.00
N TYR A 342 -31.56 -4.79 0.02
CA TYR A 342 -31.81 -3.70 -0.94
C TYR A 342 -32.49 -2.47 -0.33
N ARG A 343 -33.01 -2.55 0.89
CA ARG A 343 -33.57 -1.39 1.60
C ARG A 343 -32.47 -0.57 2.28
N ILE A 344 -31.38 -1.21 2.68
CA ILE A 344 -30.28 -0.60 3.44
C ILE A 344 -29.03 -0.28 2.59
N THR A 345 -29.02 -0.78 1.35
CA THR A 345 -28.03 -0.50 0.30
C THR A 345 -28.71 0.33 -0.78
#